data_AF-T0ZEL8-F1
#
_entry.id   AF-T0ZEL8-F1
#
_cell.length_a   1.000
_cell.length_b   1.000
_cell.length_c   1.000
_cell.angle_alpha   90.00
_cell.angle_beta   90.00
_cell.angle_gamma   90.00
#
_symmetry.space_group_name_H-M   'P 1'
#
loop_
_entity.id
_entity.type
_entity.pdbx_description
1 polymer ?
#
loop_
_entity_poly.entity_id
_entity_poly.type
_entity_poly.pdbx_seq_one_letter_code
_entity_poly.pdbx_strand_id
1 'polypeptide(L)'
;MGASVGVVHISAETESVASVMSAADIACYAAKDEGRNRIHFYESEGRNHPRHREMHWVARVTRAVEQNRLELYFQPIRPLG
;
A
#
# COMPACT_ATOMS: atom_id res chain seq x y z
N MET A 1 11.50 2.47 -25.68
CA MET A 1 11.00 1.44 -24.74
C MET A 1 11.82 1.55 -23.47
N GLY A 2 11.21 1.88 -22.33
CA GLY A 2 11.90 1.95 -21.04
C GLY A 2 11.11 1.17 -20.00
N ALA A 3 11.78 0.33 -19.22
CA ALA A 3 11.18 -0.38 -18.10
C ALA A 3 11.24 0.48 -16.83
N SER A 4 10.33 0.28 -15.89
CA SER A 4 10.40 0.85 -14.54
C SER A 4 10.33 -0.30 -13.56
N VAL A 5 11.27 -0.35 -12.62
CA VAL A 5 11.44 -1.51 -11.74
C VAL A 5 11.33 -1.06 -10.29
N GLY A 6 10.41 -1.68 -9.56
CA GLY A 6 10.25 -1.55 -8.12
C GLY A 6 10.86 -2.74 -7.42
N VAL A 7 11.65 -2.48 -6.38
CA VAL A 7 12.32 -3.52 -5.58
C VAL A 7 11.89 -3.39 -4.13
N VAL A 8 11.55 -4.51 -3.50
CA VAL A 8 11.20 -4.57 -2.09
C VAL A 8 12.05 -5.62 -1.39
N HIS A 9 12.58 -5.29 -0.22
CA HIS A 9 13.27 -6.25 0.63
C HIS A 9 12.23 -7.10 1.39
N ILE A 10 12.40 -8.41 1.36
CA ILE A 10 11.60 -9.35 2.14
C ILE A 10 12.44 -9.79 3.33
N SER A 11 11.97 -9.50 4.54
CA SER A 11 12.57 -9.92 5.82
C SER A 11 11.63 -10.84 6.59
N ALA A 12 12.10 -11.39 7.72
CA ALA A 12 11.25 -12.17 8.64
C ALA A 12 10.10 -11.35 9.26
N GLU A 13 10.15 -10.02 9.18
CA GLU A 13 9.12 -9.09 9.68
C GLU A 13 8.02 -8.82 8.64
N THR A 14 8.13 -9.43 7.45
CA THR A 14 7.19 -9.22 6.36
C THR A 14 5.84 -9.82 6.69
N GLU A 15 4.82 -8.97 6.84
CA GLU A 15 3.50 -9.39 7.32
C GLU A 15 2.75 -10.35 6.36
N SER A 16 2.86 -10.16 5.03
CA SER A 16 2.20 -11.04 4.06
C SER A 16 2.73 -10.89 2.63
N VAL A 17 2.53 -11.92 1.79
CA VAL A 17 2.84 -11.84 0.34
C VAL A 17 2.20 -10.63 -0.33
N ALA A 18 0.95 -10.31 0.03
CA ALA A 18 0.27 -9.19 -0.62
C ALA A 18 0.69 -7.81 -0.07
N SER A 19 1.30 -7.71 1.12
CA SER A 19 1.96 -6.44 1.50
C SER A 19 3.25 -6.25 0.71
N VAL A 20 4.02 -7.32 0.45
CA VAL A 20 5.19 -7.28 -0.44
C VAL A 20 4.82 -6.85 -1.85
N MET A 21 3.79 -7.48 -2.43
CA MET A 21 3.34 -7.15 -3.79
C MET A 21 2.86 -5.70 -3.89
N SER A 22 2.15 -5.21 -2.87
CA SER A 22 1.75 -3.80 -2.81
C SER A 22 2.94 -2.85 -2.73
N ALA A 23 3.94 -3.15 -1.89
CA ALA A 23 5.15 -2.34 -1.77
C ALA A 23 5.98 -2.32 -3.06
N ALA A 24 6.09 -3.47 -3.75
CA ALA A 24 6.76 -3.55 -5.05
C ALA A 24 6.05 -2.72 -6.13
N ASP A 25 4.71 -2.71 -6.15
CA ASP A 25 3.93 -1.90 -7.09
C ASP A 25 4.11 -0.39 -6.81
N ILE A 26 4.14 0.00 -5.53
CA ILE A 26 4.44 1.39 -5.12
C ILE A 26 5.83 1.81 -5.62
N ALA A 27 6.85 0.98 -5.43
CA ALA A 27 8.20 1.27 -5.91
C ALA A 27 8.25 1.36 -7.46
N CYS A 28 7.55 0.46 -8.15
CA CYS A 28 7.38 0.51 -9.60
C CYS A 28 6.71 1.81 -10.06
N TYR A 29 5.70 2.28 -9.32
CA TYR A 29 4.99 3.51 -9.62
C TYR A 29 5.88 4.74 -9.41
N ALA A 30 6.62 4.82 -8.30
CA ALA A 30 7.60 5.88 -8.06
C ALA A 30 8.67 5.93 -9.17
N ALA A 31 9.17 4.77 -9.60
CA ALA A 31 10.08 4.68 -10.75
C ALA A 31 9.48 5.23 -12.05
N LYS A 32 8.16 5.08 -12.27
CA LYS A 32 7.46 5.65 -13.44
C LYS A 32 7.34 7.17 -13.36
N ASP A 33 6.97 7.70 -12.19
CA ASP A 33 6.65 9.13 -12.00
C ASP A 33 7.91 10.00 -12.06
N GLU A 34 9.04 9.52 -11.52
CA GLU A 34 10.28 10.30 -11.52
C GLU A 34 11.01 10.35 -12.87
N GLY A 35 10.49 9.70 -13.92
CA GLY A 35 11.02 9.78 -15.29
C GLY A 35 11.32 8.45 -15.97
N ARG A 36 10.82 7.32 -15.47
CA ARG A 36 11.00 5.96 -16.01
C ARG A 36 12.50 5.57 -16.11
N ASN A 37 12.75 4.38 -16.69
CA ASN A 37 14.09 3.81 -16.91
C ASN A 37 14.99 3.79 -15.67
N ARG A 38 14.40 3.48 -14.52
CA ARG A 38 15.08 3.47 -13.22
C ARG A 38 14.55 2.36 -12.33
N ILE A 39 15.36 2.08 -11.32
CA ILE A 39 15.05 1.16 -10.23
C ILE A 39 14.72 2.02 -9.01
N HIS A 40 13.61 1.73 -8.35
CA HIS A 40 13.25 2.36 -7.09
C HIS A 40 13.14 1.28 -6.01
N PHE A 41 13.77 1.51 -4.87
CA PHE A 41 13.70 0.61 -3.72
C PHE A 41 12.60 1.11 -2.80
N TYR A 42 11.75 0.20 -2.36
CA TYR A 42 10.80 0.48 -1.31
C TYR A 42 11.56 0.60 0.02
N GLU A 43 11.61 1.80 0.59
CA GLU A 43 12.18 2.07 1.91
C GLU A 43 11.06 2.13 2.96
N SER A 44 11.01 1.12 3.85
CA SER A 44 10.08 1.05 4.98
C SER A 44 10.48 1.99 6.13
N GLU A 45 11.76 2.35 6.23
CA GLU A 45 12.36 3.02 7.37
C GLU A 45 12.96 4.36 6.91
N GLY A 46 12.38 5.49 7.33
CA GLY A 46 13.14 6.74 7.40
C GLY A 46 12.57 8.00 6.74
N ARG A 47 11.48 7.94 5.95
CA ARG A 47 10.80 9.17 5.52
C ARG A 47 9.30 9.04 5.73
N ASN A 48 8.81 9.76 6.74
CA ASN A 48 7.40 10.13 6.89
C ASN A 48 6.95 10.91 5.65
N HIS A 49 6.60 10.21 4.57
CA HIS A 49 5.90 10.80 3.45
C HIS A 49 4.41 10.48 3.62
N PRO A 50 3.56 11.49 3.86
CA PRO A 50 2.10 11.31 3.96
C PRO A 50 1.50 10.50 2.80
N ARG A 51 2.08 10.66 1.60
CA ARG A 51 1.72 9.94 0.37
C ARG A 51 1.92 8.42 0.46
N HIS A 52 2.92 7.95 1.21
CA HIS A 52 3.14 6.49 1.38
C HIS A 52 1.99 5.88 2.18
N ARG A 53 1.56 6.56 3.25
CA ARG A 53 0.44 6.11 4.08
C ARG A 53 -0.86 6.10 3.29
N GLU A 54 -1.13 7.13 2.49
CA GLU A 54 -2.31 7.21 1.62
C GLU A 54 -2.36 6.06 0.60
N MET A 55 -1.25 5.78 -0.08
CA MET A 55 -1.19 4.70 -1.08
C MET A 55 -1.28 3.31 -0.45
N HIS A 56 -0.69 3.09 0.73
CA HIS A 56 -0.89 1.85 1.50
C HIS A 56 -2.36 1.64 1.88
N TRP A 57 -3.08 2.70 2.22
CA TRP A 57 -4.51 2.61 2.50
C TRP A 57 -5.32 2.22 1.27
N VAL A 58 -4.99 2.74 0.09
CA VAL A 58 -5.66 2.36 -1.17
C VAL A 58 -5.53 0.86 -1.42
N ALA A 59 -4.31 0.31 -1.41
CA ALA A 59 -4.09 -1.11 -1.64
C ALA A 59 -4.77 -1.99 -0.58
N ARG A 60 -4.71 -1.56 0.69
CA ARG A 60 -5.33 -2.29 1.82
C ARG A 60 -6.85 -2.31 1.72
N VAL A 61 -7.48 -1.21 1.34
CA VAL A 61 -8.94 -1.10 1.14
C VAL A 61 -9.36 -1.94 -0.06
N THR A 62 -8.70 -1.81 -1.21
CA THR A 62 -9.01 -2.62 -2.41
C THR A 62 -8.96 -4.11 -2.09
N ARG A 63 -7.91 -4.58 -1.41
CA ARG A 63 -7.80 -5.98 -0.98
C ARG A 63 -8.88 -6.38 0.02
N ALA A 64 -9.29 -5.48 0.93
CA ALA A 64 -10.38 -5.77 1.86
C ALA A 64 -11.72 -5.95 1.14
N VAL A 65 -11.97 -5.19 0.07
CA VAL A 65 -13.14 -5.37 -0.81
C VAL A 65 -13.06 -6.71 -1.55
N GLU A 66 -11.96 -6.96 -2.27
CA GLU A 66 -11.78 -8.20 -3.06
C GLU A 66 -11.89 -9.48 -2.24
N GLN A 67 -11.44 -9.43 -0.98
CA GLN A 67 -11.41 -10.58 -0.08
C GLN A 67 -12.64 -10.66 0.85
N ASN A 68 -13.68 -9.86 0.61
CA ASN A 68 -14.90 -9.79 1.44
C ASN A 68 -14.60 -9.63 2.95
N ARG A 69 -13.65 -8.75 3.29
CA ARG A 69 -13.23 -8.47 4.67
C ARG A 69 -13.84 -7.19 5.25
N LEU A 70 -14.86 -6.62 4.59
CA LEU A 70 -15.59 -5.46 5.08
C LEU A 70 -16.90 -5.92 5.72
N GLU A 71 -17.21 -5.36 6.89
CA GLU A 71 -18.41 -5.68 7.67
C GLU A 71 -19.20 -4.41 7.98
N LEU A 72 -20.54 -4.54 7.98
CA LEU A 72 -21.44 -3.45 8.33
C LEU A 72 -21.75 -3.49 9.83
N TYR A 73 -21.39 -2.42 10.52
CA TYR A 73 -21.76 -2.19 11.92
C TYR A 73 -22.80 -1.08 12.00
N PHE A 74 -23.65 -1.13 13.03
CA PHE A 74 -24.60 -0.06 13.33
C PHE A 74 -24.62 0.23 14.83
N GLN A 75 -24.86 1.50 15.17
CA GLN A 75 -25.00 1.96 16.55
C GLN A 75 -26.36 2.64 16.70
N PRO A 76 -27.27 2.14 17.56
CA PRO A 76 -28.57 2.77 17.77
C PRO A 76 -28.44 4.15 18.41
N ILE A 77 -29.11 5.15 17.85
CA ILE A 77 -29.28 6.47 18.48
C ILE A 77 -30.56 6.40 19.33
N ARG A 78 -30.44 6.69 20.63
CA ARG A 78 -31.57 6.69 21.57
C ARG A 78 -31.86 8.12 22.05
N PRO A 79 -33.14 8.47 22.27
CA PRO A 79 -33.48 9.74 22.89
C PRO A 79 -32.94 9.78 24.32
N LEU A 80 -32.53 10.98 24.74
CA LEU A 80 -32.31 11.30 26.14
C LEU A 80 -33.70 11.54 26.74
N GLY A 81 -34.12 10.68 27.67
CA GLY A 81 -35.36 10.89 28.41
C GLY A 81 -35.34 12.18 29.22
#